data_AF-A0A7Y3JGL2-F1
#
_entry.id   AF-A0A7Y3JGL2-F1
#
_cell.length_a   1.000
_cell.length_b   1.000
_cell.length_c   1.000
_cell.angle_alpha   90.00
_cell.angle_beta   90.00
_cell.angle_gamma   90.00
#
_symmetry.space_group_name_H-M   'P 1'
#
loop_
_entity.id
_entity.type
_entity.pdbx_description
1 polymer ?
#
loop_
_entity_poly.entity_id
_entity_poly.type
_entity_poly.pdbx_seq_one_letter_code
_entity_poly.pdbx_strand_id
1 'polypeptide(L)'
;MKESWLRRGVLFFAFALAALGTSSCGLGRLGTGVVLWSDSEHLANGSLVWVWDQSRIRKSMIVQRADGGSRFEISSWRVREFSNEDDARAFQTQFARWNDIWANVQRGGLFVRSKPDASASRVYRLSDGEEIKILNQNPQTVTIDGLAGHWDEVLTQNGATGWVFDYYLSLYKVANGVETQLKQSGPGNFYLQSVETNSWYPEEFLNEVAQKRINLKIFDPSYVFRYNGSNAFDLTLPPNLVSGAPAQSFHFAFTRVQKIDTATFLFVGPANLSVRVLNPEASRLEIKFLQNDQQVTFLYARLNQNIGDYIAQETASRLDKLNTLLSLGKTLVSPTWGRIELNQDGSFTWTGFQALQPPLGVLFPADLTGKGQILFDWFKDQQFVGDWQVMRMSLSRSGGEPDFSQLFLYRFLKGGLQLLPVSNADVDAVKQTVLRESHLGYTLFLSFQS
;
A
#
# COMPACT_ATOMS: atom_id res chain seq x y z
N MET A 1 -98.30 13.96 -29.22
CA MET A 1 -97.75 14.19 -27.86
C MET A 1 -97.39 12.83 -27.29
N LYS A 2 -96.13 12.41 -27.50
CA LYS A 2 -95.08 12.28 -26.47
C LYS A 2 -95.42 11.22 -25.41
N GLU A 3 -95.21 9.94 -25.74
CA GLU A 3 -94.99 8.85 -24.75
C GLU A 3 -94.76 7.52 -25.50
N SER A 4 -93.49 7.11 -25.73
CA SER A 4 -93.16 5.69 -26.02
C SER A 4 -91.68 5.28 -25.99
N TRP A 5 -90.73 6.13 -25.56
CA TRP A 5 -89.29 5.83 -25.68
C TRP A 5 -88.50 5.65 -24.37
N LEU A 6 -89.16 5.45 -23.22
CA LEU A 6 -88.48 5.47 -21.90
C LEU A 6 -88.54 4.20 -21.06
N ARG A 7 -88.99 3.04 -21.58
CA ARG A 7 -89.16 1.82 -20.75
C ARG A 7 -88.38 0.58 -21.16
N ARG A 8 -87.45 0.64 -22.12
CA ARG A 8 -86.61 -0.53 -22.50
C ARG A 8 -85.10 -0.36 -22.30
N GLY A 9 -84.63 0.79 -21.79
CA GLY A 9 -83.21 1.04 -21.52
C GLY A 9 -82.78 0.91 -20.04
N VAL A 10 -83.73 0.84 -19.10
CA VAL A 10 -83.42 0.96 -17.65
C VAL A 10 -83.24 -0.39 -16.95
N LEU A 11 -83.62 -1.50 -17.57
CA LEU A 11 -83.49 -2.85 -16.98
C LEU A 11 -82.24 -3.64 -17.41
N PHE A 12 -81.49 -3.18 -18.41
CA PHE A 12 -80.17 -3.73 -18.74
C PHE A 12 -78.99 -2.95 -18.12
N PHE A 13 -79.24 -1.72 -17.65
CA PHE A 13 -78.22 -0.91 -16.99
C PHE A 13 -78.12 -1.15 -15.48
N ALA A 14 -79.16 -1.73 -14.86
CA ALA A 14 -79.17 -2.06 -13.43
C ALA A 14 -78.53 -3.41 -13.07
N PHE A 15 -78.26 -4.29 -14.06
CA PHE A 15 -77.56 -5.56 -13.82
C PHE A 15 -76.06 -5.51 -14.22
N ALA A 16 -75.65 -4.54 -15.03
CA ALA A 16 -74.24 -4.31 -15.36
C ALA A 16 -73.50 -3.44 -14.32
N LEU A 17 -74.22 -2.71 -13.46
CA LEU A 17 -73.63 -1.86 -12.42
C LEU A 17 -73.50 -2.55 -11.05
N ALA A 18 -74.08 -3.75 -10.88
CA ALA A 18 -73.93 -4.58 -9.68
C ALA A 18 -72.79 -5.61 -9.80
N ALA A 19 -72.16 -5.75 -10.96
CA ALA A 19 -71.01 -6.64 -11.20
C ALA A 19 -69.65 -5.91 -11.20
N LEU A 20 -69.63 -4.59 -10.93
CA LEU A 20 -68.42 -3.76 -10.87
C LEU A 20 -68.04 -3.33 -9.43
N GLY A 21 -68.60 -4.03 -8.42
CA GLY A 21 -68.44 -3.71 -7.00
C GLY A 21 -67.52 -4.62 -6.19
N THR A 22 -66.76 -5.53 -6.82
CA THR A 22 -65.83 -6.43 -6.09
C THR A 22 -64.45 -6.52 -6.72
N SER A 23 -63.95 -5.46 -7.35
CA SER A 23 -62.50 -5.23 -7.41
C SER A 23 -62.11 -4.45 -6.16
N SER A 24 -62.18 -5.13 -5.02
CA SER A 24 -61.30 -4.81 -3.91
C SER A 24 -59.89 -4.90 -4.47
N CYS A 25 -59.25 -3.76 -4.74
CA CYS A 25 -57.81 -3.67 -4.63
C CYS A 25 -57.51 -4.02 -3.17
N GLY A 26 -57.45 -5.33 -2.89
CA GLY A 26 -57.00 -5.81 -1.61
C GLY A 26 -55.66 -5.15 -1.35
N LEU A 27 -55.55 -4.48 -0.21
CA LEU A 27 -54.27 -4.16 0.43
C LEU A 27 -53.54 -5.50 0.61
N GLY A 28 -52.91 -5.97 -0.47
CA GLY A 28 -52.24 -7.25 -0.54
C GLY A 28 -50.84 -7.11 0.02
N ARG A 29 -50.37 -8.19 0.64
CA ARG A 29 -48.96 -8.35 1.01
C ARG A 29 -48.08 -8.07 -0.22
N LEU A 30 -47.14 -7.13 -0.10
CA LEU A 30 -46.18 -6.79 -1.16
C LEU A 30 -45.06 -7.84 -1.29
N GLY A 31 -44.69 -8.48 -0.18
CA GLY A 31 -43.61 -9.47 -0.18
C GLY A 31 -43.41 -10.15 1.16
N THR A 32 -42.36 -10.96 1.23
CA THR A 32 -41.88 -11.62 2.46
C THR A 32 -40.42 -11.27 2.66
N GLY A 33 -39.98 -11.17 3.91
CA GLY A 33 -38.58 -10.88 4.22
C GLY A 33 -38.10 -11.52 5.51
N VAL A 34 -36.80 -11.45 5.73
CA VAL A 34 -36.14 -11.89 6.97
C VAL A 34 -35.39 -10.72 7.57
N VAL A 35 -35.63 -10.47 8.86
CA VAL A 35 -34.96 -9.39 9.61
C VAL A 35 -33.49 -9.76 9.83
N LEU A 36 -32.56 -8.98 9.29
CA LEU A 36 -31.12 -9.16 9.44
C LEU A 36 -30.57 -8.41 10.66
N TRP A 37 -31.11 -7.21 10.92
CA TRP A 37 -30.63 -6.31 11.97
C TRP A 37 -31.80 -5.61 12.67
N SER A 38 -32.17 -6.09 13.84
CA SER A 38 -33.21 -5.54 14.70
C SER A 38 -32.87 -4.15 15.26
N ASP A 39 -33.86 -3.26 15.32
CA ASP A 39 -33.84 -1.96 16.01
C ASP A 39 -34.84 -1.89 17.19
N SER A 40 -35.58 -2.96 17.45
CA SER A 40 -36.67 -2.94 18.43
C SER A 40 -36.85 -4.28 19.11
N GLU A 41 -37.37 -4.25 20.33
CA GLU A 41 -37.75 -5.45 21.07
C GLU A 41 -38.85 -6.27 20.37
N HIS A 42 -39.52 -5.69 19.36
CA HIS A 42 -40.65 -6.30 18.67
C HIS A 42 -40.25 -7.32 17.59
N LEU A 43 -39.04 -7.20 17.01
CA LEU A 43 -38.57 -8.06 15.93
C LEU A 43 -37.18 -8.59 16.25
N ALA A 44 -37.04 -9.90 16.48
CA ALA A 44 -35.73 -10.52 16.63
C ALA A 44 -35.03 -10.67 15.27
N ASN A 45 -33.70 -10.71 15.27
CA ASN A 45 -32.95 -11.13 14.09
C ASN A 45 -33.39 -12.54 13.65
N GLY A 46 -33.49 -12.75 12.34
CA GLY A 46 -34.00 -13.97 11.74
C GLY A 46 -35.52 -14.09 11.75
N SER A 47 -36.28 -13.10 12.24
CA SER A 47 -37.74 -13.13 12.17
C SER A 47 -38.23 -13.10 10.72
N LEU A 48 -39.15 -14.00 10.39
CA LEU A 48 -39.87 -13.99 9.11
C LEU A 48 -40.99 -12.94 9.17
N VAL A 49 -41.02 -12.03 8.20
CA VAL A 49 -41.98 -10.92 8.16
C VAL A 49 -42.68 -10.82 6.82
N TRP A 50 -43.94 -10.40 6.83
CA TRP A 50 -44.68 -9.95 5.65
C TRP A 50 -44.48 -8.45 5.46
N VAL A 51 -44.19 -8.05 4.23
CA VAL A 51 -44.03 -6.65 3.82
C VAL A 51 -45.37 -6.14 3.30
N TRP A 52 -45.86 -5.04 3.87
CA TRP A 52 -47.16 -4.45 3.53
C TRP A 52 -47.05 -3.13 2.77
N ASP A 53 -46.00 -2.36 3.06
CA ASP A 53 -45.74 -1.09 2.38
C ASP A 53 -44.24 -0.83 2.33
N GLN A 54 -43.78 -0.08 1.34
CA GLN A 54 -42.38 0.29 1.17
C GLN A 54 -42.24 1.73 0.69
N SER A 55 -41.51 2.54 1.45
CA SER A 55 -41.20 3.92 1.09
C SER A 55 -39.78 4.05 0.55
N ARG A 56 -39.66 4.35 -0.74
CA ARG A 56 -38.35 4.68 -1.35
C ARG A 56 -37.77 6.01 -0.86
N ILE A 57 -38.64 6.95 -0.50
CA ILE A 57 -38.24 8.28 -0.01
C ILE A 57 -37.71 8.17 1.42
N ARG A 58 -38.42 7.47 2.31
CA ARG A 58 -37.99 7.27 3.71
C ARG A 58 -36.98 6.13 3.89
N LYS A 59 -36.76 5.32 2.84
CA LYS A 59 -35.94 4.09 2.90
C LYS A 59 -36.39 3.15 4.03
N SER A 60 -37.70 3.04 4.20
CA SER A 60 -38.36 2.24 5.23
C SER A 60 -39.44 1.34 4.63
N MET A 61 -39.89 0.36 5.41
CA MET A 61 -40.97 -0.55 5.06
C MET A 61 -41.87 -0.82 6.27
N ILE A 62 -43.14 -1.09 6.02
CA ILE A 62 -44.08 -1.55 7.04
C ILE A 62 -44.12 -3.07 7.00
N VAL A 63 -43.73 -3.70 8.10
CA VAL A 63 -43.63 -5.15 8.24
C VAL A 63 -44.54 -5.68 9.35
N GLN A 64 -44.95 -6.93 9.24
CA GLN A 64 -45.66 -7.68 10.26
C GLN A 64 -44.98 -9.05 10.41
N ARG A 65 -44.90 -9.62 11.61
CA ARG A 65 -44.39 -10.99 11.73
C ARG A 65 -45.32 -11.96 11.00
N ALA A 66 -44.74 -12.99 10.40
CA ALA A 66 -45.50 -13.99 9.65
C ALA A 66 -46.40 -14.86 10.54
N ASP A 67 -46.17 -14.90 11.86
CA ASP A 67 -47.02 -15.54 12.85
C ASP A 67 -48.09 -14.61 13.44
N GLY A 68 -48.19 -13.37 12.95
CA GLY A 68 -49.19 -12.38 13.35
C GLY A 68 -48.64 -11.19 14.14
N GLY A 69 -49.53 -10.47 14.84
CA GLY A 69 -49.17 -9.31 15.66
C GLY A 69 -49.29 -7.95 14.93
N SER A 70 -48.78 -6.90 15.57
CA SER A 70 -48.87 -5.52 15.05
C SER A 70 -47.94 -5.29 13.85
N ARG A 71 -48.24 -4.25 13.06
CA ARG A 71 -47.37 -3.75 11.99
C ARG A 71 -46.40 -2.71 12.55
N PHE A 72 -45.17 -2.73 12.07
CA PHE A 72 -44.10 -1.82 12.49
C PHE A 72 -43.37 -1.25 11.28
N GLU A 73 -42.93 0.00 11.35
CA GLU A 73 -42.03 0.58 10.35
C GLU A 73 -40.58 0.25 10.71
N ILE A 74 -39.81 -0.26 9.75
CA ILE A 74 -38.39 -0.60 9.90
C ILE A 74 -37.60 -0.05 8.71
N SER A 75 -36.34 0.30 8.91
CA SER A 75 -35.46 0.69 7.79
C SER A 75 -35.29 -0.46 6.81
N SER A 76 -35.45 -0.20 5.51
CA SER A 76 -35.50 -1.28 4.50
C SER A 76 -34.23 -2.13 4.44
N TRP A 77 -33.06 -1.54 4.71
CA TRP A 77 -31.78 -2.24 4.69
C TRP A 77 -31.64 -3.30 5.80
N ARG A 78 -32.49 -3.26 6.82
CA ARG A 78 -32.51 -4.23 7.92
C ARG A 78 -33.22 -5.52 7.57
N VAL A 79 -33.92 -5.57 6.43
CA VAL A 79 -34.72 -6.73 6.02
C VAL A 79 -34.23 -7.20 4.66
N ARG A 80 -33.95 -8.50 4.54
CA ARG A 80 -33.73 -9.15 3.25
C ARG A 80 -35.07 -9.58 2.68
N GLU A 81 -35.46 -8.98 1.55
CA GLU A 81 -36.71 -9.29 0.86
C GLU A 81 -36.56 -10.49 -0.09
N PHE A 82 -37.62 -11.28 -0.23
CA PHE A 82 -37.71 -12.45 -1.10
C PHE A 82 -39.00 -12.42 -1.91
N SER A 83 -38.95 -12.92 -3.14
CA SER A 83 -40.10 -12.96 -4.03
C SER A 83 -41.16 -13.99 -3.62
N ASN A 84 -40.76 -15.02 -2.87
CA ASN A 84 -41.67 -16.03 -2.34
C ASN A 84 -41.29 -16.41 -0.90
N GLU A 85 -42.22 -17.07 -0.23
CA GLU A 85 -42.11 -17.41 1.19
C GLU A 85 -41.16 -18.59 1.44
N ASP A 86 -41.04 -19.53 0.49
CA ASP A 86 -40.18 -20.71 0.62
C ASP A 86 -38.70 -20.31 0.63
N ASP A 87 -38.28 -19.40 -0.26
CA ASP A 87 -36.92 -18.85 -0.28
C ASP A 87 -36.60 -18.07 1.00
N ALA A 88 -37.57 -17.31 1.52
CA ALA A 88 -37.42 -16.60 2.78
C ALA A 88 -37.22 -17.57 3.95
N ARG A 89 -37.96 -18.68 4.00
CA ARG A 89 -37.82 -19.73 5.02
C ARG A 89 -36.50 -20.49 4.88
N ALA A 90 -36.06 -20.77 3.64
CA ALA A 90 -34.77 -21.38 3.37
C ALA A 90 -33.62 -20.50 3.86
N PHE A 91 -33.66 -19.20 3.53
CA PHE A 91 -32.68 -18.24 4.03
C PHE A 91 -32.74 -18.07 5.54
N GLN A 92 -33.93 -17.97 6.13
CA GLN A 92 -34.11 -17.91 7.59
C GLN A 92 -33.40 -19.07 8.28
N THR A 93 -33.55 -20.29 7.75
CA THR A 93 -32.91 -21.50 8.29
C THR A 93 -31.38 -21.41 8.17
N GLN A 94 -30.85 -20.94 7.04
CA GLN A 94 -29.41 -20.75 6.85
C GLN A 94 -28.85 -19.67 7.79
N PHE A 95 -29.57 -18.56 7.94
CA PHE A 95 -29.19 -17.40 8.72
C PHE A 95 -29.30 -17.63 10.23
N ALA A 96 -30.07 -18.61 10.68
CA ALA A 96 -30.32 -18.89 12.10
C ALA A 96 -29.05 -18.95 12.97
N ARG A 97 -27.95 -19.52 12.45
CA ARG A 97 -26.66 -19.59 13.17
C ARG A 97 -25.95 -18.24 13.31
N TRP A 98 -26.31 -17.27 12.48
CA TRP A 98 -25.74 -15.92 12.39
C TRP A 98 -26.64 -14.84 12.98
N ASN A 99 -27.89 -15.18 13.34
CA ASN A 99 -28.90 -14.29 13.94
C ASN A 99 -28.32 -13.36 15.02
N ASP A 100 -27.40 -13.89 15.82
CA ASP A 100 -26.85 -13.20 16.98
C ASP A 100 -25.35 -12.97 16.87
N ILE A 101 -24.76 -13.01 15.67
CA ILE A 101 -23.33 -12.78 15.48
C ILE A 101 -23.08 -11.39 14.88
N TRP A 102 -22.13 -10.68 15.47
CA TRP A 102 -21.64 -9.38 15.03
C TRP A 102 -20.11 -9.40 15.03
N ALA A 103 -19.52 -8.37 14.43
CA ALA A 103 -18.10 -8.15 14.51
C ALA A 103 -17.76 -6.67 14.68
N ASN A 104 -16.69 -6.41 15.44
CA ASN A 104 -16.03 -5.12 15.48
C ASN A 104 -14.81 -5.15 14.55
N VAL A 105 -14.72 -4.18 13.65
CA VAL A 105 -13.58 -4.01 12.75
C VAL A 105 -12.34 -3.58 13.54
N GLN A 106 -11.24 -4.32 13.41
CA GLN A 106 -10.00 -4.04 14.16
C GLN A 106 -8.96 -3.26 13.33
N ARG A 107 -9.33 -2.88 12.10
CA ARG A 107 -8.49 -2.14 11.16
C ARG A 107 -9.36 -1.27 10.25
N GLY A 108 -9.22 0.04 10.38
CA GLY A 108 -9.82 0.98 9.45
C GLY A 108 -9.29 0.84 8.02
N GLY A 109 -10.14 1.09 7.03
CA GLY A 109 -9.82 0.99 5.61
C GLY A 109 -9.98 -0.41 5.01
N LEU A 110 -10.55 -1.35 5.77
CA LEU A 110 -10.92 -2.66 5.26
C LEU A 110 -12.06 -2.54 4.24
N PHE A 111 -11.95 -3.20 3.09
CA PHE A 111 -12.96 -3.12 2.04
C PHE A 111 -13.96 -4.27 2.15
N VAL A 112 -15.25 -3.94 2.14
CA VAL A 112 -16.31 -4.88 1.79
C VAL A 112 -16.30 -5.02 0.27
N ARG A 113 -16.39 -6.25 -0.23
CA ARG A 113 -16.27 -6.60 -1.64
C ARG A 113 -17.54 -7.25 -2.17
N SER A 114 -17.75 -7.17 -3.47
CA SER A 114 -18.92 -7.78 -4.12
C SER A 114 -18.92 -9.30 -4.11
N LYS A 115 -17.74 -9.93 -3.98
CA LYS A 115 -17.53 -11.39 -3.95
C LYS A 115 -16.47 -11.74 -2.90
N PRO A 116 -16.42 -12.99 -2.41
CA PRO A 116 -15.40 -13.46 -1.47
C PRO A 116 -14.04 -13.67 -2.16
N ASP A 117 -13.47 -12.58 -2.68
CA ASP A 117 -12.26 -12.57 -3.49
C ASP A 117 -11.50 -11.23 -3.31
N ALA A 118 -10.18 -11.30 -3.09
CA ALA A 118 -9.33 -10.13 -2.86
C ALA A 118 -9.23 -9.19 -4.09
N SER A 119 -9.58 -9.66 -5.28
CA SER A 119 -9.62 -8.90 -6.53
C SER A 119 -11.01 -8.32 -6.86
N ALA A 120 -12.06 -8.75 -6.16
CA ALA A 120 -13.42 -8.29 -6.43
C ALA A 120 -13.62 -6.79 -6.17
N SER A 121 -14.62 -6.21 -6.85
CA SER A 121 -14.95 -4.79 -6.72
C SER A 121 -15.27 -4.42 -5.27
N ARG A 122 -14.81 -3.24 -4.86
CA ARG A 122 -15.00 -2.69 -3.51
C ARG A 122 -16.35 -1.98 -3.46
N VAL A 123 -17.21 -2.37 -2.52
CA VAL A 123 -18.57 -1.82 -2.38
C VAL A 123 -18.70 -0.88 -1.19
N TYR A 124 -17.87 -1.07 -0.16
CA TYR A 124 -17.84 -0.22 1.02
C TYR A 124 -16.45 -0.23 1.66
N ARG A 125 -16.12 0.83 2.41
CA ARG A 125 -14.87 0.96 3.16
C ARG A 125 -15.20 1.10 4.64
N LEU A 126 -14.85 0.08 5.41
CA LEU A 126 -15.10 0.00 6.83
C LEU A 126 -14.15 0.92 7.60
N SER A 127 -14.68 1.53 8.66
CA SER A 127 -13.92 2.30 9.63
C SER A 127 -13.38 1.41 10.75
N ASP A 128 -12.35 1.89 11.45
CA ASP A 128 -11.87 1.19 12.65
C ASP A 128 -12.93 1.21 13.75
N GLY A 129 -13.11 0.09 14.44
CA GLY A 129 -14.14 -0.09 15.47
C GLY A 129 -15.57 -0.13 14.94
N GLU A 130 -15.79 -0.09 13.62
CA GLU A 130 -17.13 -0.16 13.05
C GLU A 130 -17.77 -1.51 13.38
N GLU A 131 -18.98 -1.47 13.92
CA GLU A 131 -19.80 -2.66 14.18
C GLU A 131 -20.50 -3.09 12.89
N ILE A 132 -20.40 -4.38 12.57
CA ILE A 132 -21.06 -4.99 11.42
C ILE A 132 -21.78 -6.28 11.83
N LYS A 133 -22.87 -6.58 11.12
CA LYS A 133 -23.61 -7.82 11.27
C LYS A 133 -23.01 -8.90 10.37
N ILE A 134 -22.75 -10.09 10.92
CA ILE A 134 -22.36 -11.25 10.10
C ILE A 134 -23.62 -11.92 9.57
N LEU A 135 -23.68 -12.14 8.26
CA LEU A 135 -24.80 -12.77 7.56
C LEU A 135 -24.50 -14.21 7.17
N ASN A 136 -23.25 -14.49 6.81
CA ASN A 136 -22.78 -15.80 6.41
C ASN A 136 -21.25 -15.86 6.43
N GLN A 137 -20.68 -17.05 6.26
CA GLN A 137 -19.25 -17.26 6.07
C GLN A 137 -19.02 -18.22 4.90
N ASN A 138 -18.02 -17.92 4.07
CA ASN A 138 -17.52 -18.85 3.08
C ASN A 138 -16.68 -19.91 3.80
N PRO A 139 -17.00 -21.21 3.65
CA PRO A 139 -16.30 -22.28 4.37
C PRO A 139 -14.84 -22.45 3.93
N GLN A 140 -14.43 -21.90 2.79
CA GLN A 140 -13.06 -21.99 2.31
C GLN A 140 -12.14 -21.05 3.09
N THR A 141 -11.19 -21.61 3.83
CA THR A 141 -10.05 -20.84 4.35
C THR A 141 -9.16 -20.38 3.18
N VAL A 142 -8.77 -19.12 3.21
CA VAL A 142 -7.86 -18.49 2.24
C VAL A 142 -6.70 -17.82 2.95
N THR A 143 -5.59 -17.67 2.25
CA THR A 143 -4.44 -16.91 2.73
C THR A 143 -4.32 -15.63 1.91
N ILE A 144 -4.39 -14.48 2.57
CA ILE A 144 -4.22 -13.15 1.97
C ILE A 144 -3.04 -12.49 2.67
N ASP A 145 -2.02 -12.10 1.91
CA ASP A 145 -0.80 -11.47 2.44
C ASP A 145 -0.13 -12.28 3.58
N GLY A 146 -0.16 -13.62 3.46
CA GLY A 146 0.39 -14.55 4.45
C GLY A 146 -0.53 -14.81 5.67
N LEU A 147 -1.72 -14.21 5.72
CA LEU A 147 -2.67 -14.32 6.81
C LEU A 147 -3.80 -15.28 6.44
N ALA A 148 -4.05 -16.30 7.26
CA ALA A 148 -5.12 -17.26 7.04
C ALA A 148 -6.44 -16.80 7.65
N GLY A 149 -7.53 -16.91 6.91
CA GLY A 149 -8.88 -16.53 7.36
C GLY A 149 -9.96 -16.96 6.39
N HIS A 150 -11.18 -16.47 6.59
CA HIS A 150 -12.36 -16.73 5.77
C HIS A 150 -12.92 -15.43 5.21
N TRP A 151 -13.80 -15.55 4.23
CA TRP A 151 -14.63 -14.43 3.80
C TRP A 151 -15.97 -14.48 4.51
N ASP A 152 -16.31 -13.43 5.24
CA ASP A 152 -17.61 -13.28 5.88
C ASP A 152 -18.50 -12.36 5.04
N GLU A 153 -19.74 -12.78 4.79
CA GLU A 153 -20.78 -11.90 4.25
C GLU A 153 -21.29 -11.02 5.39
N VAL A 154 -21.31 -9.70 5.18
CA VAL A 154 -21.59 -8.72 6.24
C VAL A 154 -22.61 -7.68 5.80
N LEU A 155 -23.30 -7.10 6.79
CA LEU A 155 -24.17 -5.94 6.66
C LEU A 155 -23.64 -4.84 7.58
N THR A 156 -23.48 -3.63 7.04
CA THR A 156 -23.04 -2.44 7.80
C THR A 156 -24.23 -1.65 8.34
N GLN A 157 -23.99 -0.74 9.29
CA GLN A 157 -25.04 0.12 9.87
C GLN A 157 -25.72 1.07 8.86
N ASN A 158 -25.10 1.30 7.70
CA ASN A 158 -25.69 2.10 6.62
C ASN A 158 -26.34 1.26 5.50
N GLY A 159 -26.41 -0.07 5.68
CA GLY A 159 -27.08 -0.98 4.77
C GLY A 159 -26.22 -1.52 3.63
N ALA A 160 -24.92 -1.23 3.58
CA ALA A 160 -24.03 -1.87 2.60
C ALA A 160 -23.85 -3.35 2.93
N THR A 161 -23.91 -4.20 1.91
CA THR A 161 -23.74 -5.66 2.04
C THR A 161 -22.65 -6.15 1.09
N GLY A 162 -21.88 -7.14 1.53
CA GLY A 162 -20.90 -7.83 0.71
C GLY A 162 -19.96 -8.69 1.54
N TRP A 163 -18.78 -8.99 1.05
CA TRP A 163 -17.82 -9.92 1.64
C TRP A 163 -16.60 -9.20 2.19
N VAL A 164 -16.15 -9.58 3.39
CA VAL A 164 -14.96 -9.03 4.04
C VAL A 164 -14.07 -10.15 4.57
N PHE A 165 -12.75 -9.95 4.54
CA PHE A 165 -11.81 -10.93 5.06
C PHE A 165 -11.77 -10.89 6.59
N ASP A 166 -12.10 -12.02 7.22
CA ASP A 166 -12.45 -12.12 8.64
C ASP A 166 -11.25 -11.97 9.59
N TYR A 167 -10.01 -12.00 9.08
CA TYR A 167 -8.81 -11.95 9.91
C TYR A 167 -8.76 -10.67 10.76
N TYR A 168 -9.28 -9.56 10.24
CA TYR A 168 -9.31 -8.26 10.91
C TYR A 168 -10.62 -7.99 11.67
N LEU A 169 -11.43 -9.02 11.90
CA LEU A 169 -12.70 -8.93 12.61
C LEU A 169 -12.61 -9.61 13.97
N SER A 170 -13.13 -8.93 14.98
CA SER A 170 -13.39 -9.52 16.30
C SER A 170 -14.87 -9.85 16.38
N LEU A 171 -15.23 -11.13 16.24
CA LEU A 171 -16.62 -11.60 16.28
C LEU A 171 -17.07 -11.84 17.71
N TYR A 172 -18.31 -11.46 17.98
CA TYR A 172 -18.99 -11.72 19.24
C TYR A 172 -20.44 -12.12 18.98
N LYS A 173 -21.01 -12.78 19.97
CA LYS A 173 -22.41 -13.18 20.01
C LYS A 173 -23.14 -12.37 21.08
N VAL A 174 -24.31 -11.82 20.76
CA VAL A 174 -25.19 -11.21 21.77
C VAL A 174 -26.39 -12.11 21.99
N ALA A 175 -26.44 -12.82 23.12
CA ALA A 175 -27.56 -13.69 23.49
C ALA A 175 -28.13 -13.25 24.83
N ASN A 176 -29.44 -12.98 24.90
CA ASN A 176 -30.13 -12.52 26.11
C ASN A 176 -29.47 -11.29 26.78
N GLY A 177 -28.97 -10.35 25.98
CA GLY A 177 -28.28 -9.16 26.46
C GLY A 177 -26.84 -9.39 26.96
N VAL A 178 -26.31 -10.61 26.83
CA VAL A 178 -24.93 -10.95 27.19
C VAL A 178 -24.08 -11.08 25.93
N GLU A 179 -23.01 -10.31 25.87
CA GLU A 179 -21.99 -10.40 24.83
C GLU A 179 -20.98 -11.51 25.16
N THR A 180 -20.72 -12.40 24.20
CA THR A 180 -19.72 -13.48 24.29
C THR A 180 -18.79 -13.39 23.09
N GLN A 181 -17.49 -13.20 23.33
CA GLN A 181 -16.51 -13.19 22.26
C GLN A 181 -16.42 -14.58 21.60
N LEU A 182 -16.61 -14.66 20.28
CA LEU A 182 -16.51 -15.90 19.50
C LEU A 182 -15.15 -16.05 18.84
N LYS A 183 -14.61 -14.92 18.36
CA LYS A 183 -13.31 -14.83 17.70
C LYS A 183 -12.74 -13.47 18.07
N GLN A 184 -11.53 -13.43 18.61
CA GLN A 184 -10.73 -12.22 18.54
C GLN A 184 -10.15 -12.17 17.12
N SER A 185 -9.94 -10.97 16.57
CA SER A 185 -9.16 -10.84 15.32
C SER A 185 -7.85 -11.64 15.42
N GLY A 186 -7.19 -11.89 14.29
CA GLY A 186 -5.81 -12.38 14.29
C GLY A 186 -4.95 -11.60 15.31
N PRO A 187 -3.77 -12.12 15.69
CA PRO A 187 -3.15 -12.22 17.04
C PRO A 187 -3.01 -10.92 17.88
N GLY A 188 -4.01 -10.03 17.89
CA GLY A 188 -3.99 -8.73 18.52
C GLY A 188 -4.29 -7.59 17.54
N ASN A 189 -4.01 -6.35 17.99
CA ASN A 189 -4.16 -5.15 17.17
C ASN A 189 -3.29 -5.28 15.90
N PHE A 190 -3.90 -5.29 14.71
CA PHE A 190 -3.21 -5.43 13.42
C PHE A 190 -2.00 -4.51 13.28
N TYR A 191 -2.14 -3.26 13.72
CA TYR A 191 -1.07 -2.28 13.64
C TYR A 191 0.09 -2.63 14.57
N LEU A 192 -0.20 -3.05 15.80
CA LEU A 192 0.82 -3.50 16.75
C LEU A 192 1.54 -4.76 16.24
N GLN A 193 0.77 -5.74 15.75
CA GLN A 193 1.32 -6.96 15.15
C GLN A 193 2.24 -6.61 13.99
N SER A 194 1.85 -5.68 13.10
CA SER A 194 2.69 -5.25 11.99
C SER A 194 4.02 -4.67 12.48
N VAL A 195 3.97 -3.79 13.50
CA VAL A 195 5.16 -3.19 14.12
C VAL A 195 6.10 -4.26 14.67
N GLU A 196 5.56 -5.29 15.34
CA GLU A 196 6.33 -6.35 16.01
C GLU A 196 6.84 -7.47 15.09
N THR A 197 6.25 -7.65 13.91
CA THR A 197 6.58 -8.77 13.01
C THR A 197 7.48 -8.37 11.83
N ASN A 198 7.53 -7.09 11.49
CA ASN A 198 8.25 -6.62 10.30
C ASN A 198 9.58 -5.95 10.66
N SER A 199 10.48 -5.97 9.68
CA SER A 199 11.64 -5.07 9.64
C SER A 199 11.26 -3.80 8.91
N TRP A 200 11.64 -2.66 9.47
CA TRP A 200 11.31 -1.34 8.98
C TRP A 200 12.59 -0.60 8.60
N TYR A 201 12.63 -0.01 7.42
CA TYR A 201 13.79 0.71 6.89
C TYR A 201 13.47 2.20 6.76
N PRO A 202 14.47 3.10 6.76
CA PRO A 202 14.25 4.52 6.52
C PRO A 202 13.37 4.76 5.29
N GLU A 203 12.39 5.65 5.39
CA GLU A 203 11.44 5.89 4.29
C GLU A 203 12.15 6.32 2.98
N GLU A 204 13.30 6.97 3.07
CA GLU A 204 14.14 7.32 1.92
C GLU A 204 14.51 6.11 1.04
N PHE A 205 14.61 4.90 1.61
CA PHE A 205 14.91 3.69 0.84
C PHE A 205 13.81 3.37 -0.16
N LEU A 206 12.55 3.70 0.13
CA LEU A 206 11.47 3.56 -0.85
C LEU A 206 11.67 4.49 -2.04
N ASN A 207 12.20 5.70 -1.82
CA ASN A 207 12.48 6.65 -2.90
C ASN A 207 13.61 6.13 -3.78
N GLU A 208 14.68 5.58 -3.18
CA GLU A 208 15.78 4.97 -3.93
C GLU A 208 15.31 3.79 -4.78
N VAL A 209 14.50 2.90 -4.22
CA VAL A 209 13.92 1.77 -4.95
C VAL A 209 13.01 2.24 -6.08
N ALA A 210 12.07 3.16 -5.80
CA ALA A 210 11.10 3.65 -6.78
C ALA A 210 11.79 4.35 -7.96
N GLN A 211 12.89 5.07 -7.69
CA GLN A 211 13.66 5.75 -8.72
C GLN A 211 14.68 4.84 -9.42
N LYS A 212 14.87 3.61 -8.95
CA LYS A 212 15.97 2.70 -9.36
C LYS A 212 17.35 3.34 -9.18
N ARG A 213 17.53 4.03 -8.05
CA ARG A 213 18.74 4.79 -7.69
C ARG A 213 19.32 4.35 -6.35
N ILE A 214 19.58 3.05 -6.21
CA ILE A 214 20.03 2.47 -4.95
C ILE A 214 21.49 2.85 -4.67
N ASN A 215 21.70 3.63 -3.61
CA ASN A 215 23.05 3.96 -3.18
C ASN A 215 23.55 2.94 -2.17
N LEU A 216 24.29 1.92 -2.66
CA LEU A 216 24.84 0.83 -1.85
C LEU A 216 25.73 1.26 -0.65
N LYS A 217 26.13 2.53 -0.54
CA LYS A 217 26.85 3.03 0.65
C LYS A 217 25.94 3.32 1.84
N ILE A 218 24.68 3.68 1.57
CA ILE A 218 23.69 4.05 2.59
C ILE A 218 22.49 3.11 2.60
N PHE A 219 22.25 2.38 1.51
CA PHE A 219 21.22 1.35 1.40
C PHE A 219 21.71 0.04 2.02
N ASP A 220 21.77 0.02 3.35
CA ASP A 220 22.38 -1.05 4.15
C ASP A 220 21.33 -1.79 5.01
N PRO A 221 21.34 -3.12 5.06
CA PRO A 221 20.40 -3.92 5.87
C PRO A 221 20.49 -3.68 7.37
N SER A 222 21.62 -3.16 7.86
CA SER A 222 21.79 -2.83 9.28
C SER A 222 21.00 -1.60 9.71
N TYR A 223 20.65 -0.69 8.79
CA TYR A 223 19.85 0.49 9.09
C TYR A 223 18.37 0.13 9.17
N VAL A 224 18.00 -0.49 10.28
CA VAL A 224 16.69 -1.10 10.49
C VAL A 224 16.12 -0.71 11.84
N PHE A 225 14.81 -0.55 11.89
CA PHE A 225 13.99 -0.58 13.10
C PHE A 225 13.26 -1.92 13.14
N ARG A 226 13.44 -2.70 14.20
CA ARG A 226 12.78 -4.01 14.33
C ARG A 226 12.57 -4.42 15.77
N TYR A 227 11.51 -5.19 15.99
CA TYR A 227 11.31 -5.90 17.25
C TYR A 227 12.30 -7.06 17.35
N ASN A 228 12.90 -7.25 18.53
CA ASN A 228 13.91 -8.28 18.74
C ASN A 228 13.39 -9.56 19.41
N GLY A 229 12.08 -9.65 19.67
CA GLY A 229 11.45 -10.83 20.28
C GLY A 229 11.48 -10.86 21.81
N SER A 230 12.13 -9.90 22.48
CA SER A 230 12.37 -9.88 23.93
C SER A 230 11.87 -8.59 24.61
N ASN A 231 10.67 -8.14 24.25
CA ASN A 231 10.09 -6.86 24.71
C ASN A 231 11.03 -5.66 24.47
N ALA A 232 11.71 -5.66 23.33
CA ALA A 232 12.56 -4.55 22.95
C ALA A 232 12.60 -4.34 21.44
N PHE A 233 12.87 -3.11 21.04
CA PHE A 233 13.18 -2.74 19.66
C PHE A 233 14.64 -2.34 19.53
N ASP A 234 15.25 -2.78 18.43
CA ASP A 234 16.56 -2.30 18.00
C ASP A 234 16.37 -1.33 16.82
N LEU A 235 17.09 -0.22 16.87
CA LEU A 235 17.08 0.83 15.85
C LEU A 235 18.52 1.17 15.49
N THR A 236 18.87 1.16 14.21
CA THR A 236 20.13 1.75 13.74
C THR A 236 19.83 2.86 12.73
N LEU A 237 20.19 4.08 13.08
CA LEU A 237 20.06 5.25 12.23
C LEU A 237 21.25 5.35 11.26
N PRO A 238 21.00 5.61 9.97
CA PRO A 238 22.06 5.84 9.00
C PRO A 238 22.70 7.23 9.21
N PRO A 239 23.97 7.43 8.79
CA PRO A 239 24.69 8.70 8.96
C PRO A 239 24.00 9.93 8.36
N ASN A 240 23.22 9.76 7.28
CA ASN A 240 22.50 10.87 6.64
C ASN A 240 21.33 11.39 7.48
N LEU A 241 20.80 10.58 8.41
CA LEU A 241 19.73 10.99 9.33
C LEU A 241 20.28 11.59 10.63
N VAL A 242 21.58 11.50 10.87
CA VAL A 242 22.24 12.03 12.05
C VAL A 242 23.33 12.99 11.59
N SER A 243 22.99 14.28 11.47
CA SER A 243 23.84 15.40 10.99
C SER A 243 25.36 15.21 11.09
N GLY A 244 25.96 14.53 10.11
CA GLY A 244 27.42 14.35 10.00
C GLY A 244 28.06 13.38 11.01
N ALA A 245 27.27 12.60 11.74
CA ALA A 245 27.75 11.63 12.74
C ALA A 245 27.82 10.21 12.14
N PRO A 246 28.63 9.30 12.72
CA PRO A 246 28.56 7.87 12.38
C PRO A 246 27.17 7.32 12.67
N ALA A 247 26.85 6.16 12.07
CA ALA A 247 25.60 5.45 12.34
C ALA A 247 25.40 5.26 13.85
N GLN A 248 24.17 5.48 14.32
CA GLN A 248 23.83 5.42 15.74
C GLN A 248 22.85 4.29 16.01
N SER A 249 23.12 3.49 17.04
CA SER A 249 22.25 2.38 17.44
C SER A 249 21.56 2.68 18.76
N PHE A 250 20.28 2.32 18.85
CA PHE A 250 19.44 2.48 20.03
C PHE A 250 18.77 1.15 20.34
N HIS A 251 18.56 0.92 21.64
CA HIS A 251 17.86 -0.24 22.16
C HIS A 251 16.74 0.23 23.08
N PHE A 252 15.50 -0.11 22.72
CA PHE A 252 14.29 0.32 23.42
C PHE A 252 13.63 -0.86 24.12
N ALA A 253 14.12 -1.21 25.30
CA ALA A 253 13.43 -2.16 26.17
C ALA A 253 12.16 -1.54 26.75
N PHE A 254 11.07 -2.30 26.79
CA PHE A 254 9.80 -1.85 27.36
C PHE A 254 9.20 -2.90 28.30
N THR A 255 8.44 -2.44 29.28
CA THR A 255 7.75 -3.31 30.26
C THR A 255 6.25 -3.40 29.99
N ARG A 256 5.70 -2.43 29.25
CA ARG A 256 4.30 -2.42 28.83
C ARG A 256 4.12 -1.65 27.53
N VAL A 257 3.06 -1.99 26.80
CA VAL A 257 2.58 -1.25 25.63
C VAL A 257 1.28 -0.54 25.99
N GLN A 258 1.23 0.77 25.81
CA GLN A 258 0.03 1.57 25.97
C GLN A 258 -0.50 1.97 24.58
N LYS A 259 -1.72 1.54 24.25
CA LYS A 259 -2.42 2.04 23.06
C LYS A 259 -2.87 3.49 23.32
N ILE A 260 -2.37 4.43 22.53
CA ILE A 260 -2.74 5.86 22.63
C ILE A 260 -3.98 6.12 21.79
N ASP A 261 -3.99 5.60 20.56
CA ASP A 261 -5.13 5.60 19.66
C ASP A 261 -5.10 4.32 18.80
N THR A 262 -5.95 4.23 17.78
CA THR A 262 -6.00 3.09 16.85
C THR A 262 -4.63 2.69 16.29
N ALA A 263 -3.82 3.66 15.85
CA ALA A 263 -2.59 3.46 15.10
C ALA A 263 -1.32 3.84 15.90
N THR A 264 -1.47 4.47 17.06
CA THR A 264 -0.37 4.97 17.89
C THR A 264 -0.20 4.13 19.15
N PHE A 265 1.03 3.67 19.38
CA PHE A 265 1.44 2.88 20.54
C PHE A 265 2.59 3.57 21.26
N LEU A 266 2.52 3.61 22.58
CA LEU A 266 3.60 4.04 23.45
C LEU A 266 4.18 2.80 24.14
N PHE A 267 5.41 2.46 23.80
CA PHE A 267 6.21 1.44 24.46
C PHE A 267 6.90 2.08 25.66
N VAL A 268 6.44 1.74 26.86
CA VAL A 268 6.89 2.36 28.11
C VAL A 268 8.05 1.55 28.69
N GLY A 269 9.18 2.22 28.91
CA GLY A 269 10.41 1.61 29.41
C GLY A 269 11.41 2.67 29.88
N PRO A 270 12.69 2.32 30.05
CA PRO A 270 13.75 3.29 30.40
C PRO A 270 13.86 4.42 29.37
N ALA A 271 13.69 4.10 28.09
CA ALA A 271 13.56 5.04 27.00
C ALA A 271 12.20 4.81 26.32
N ASN A 272 11.27 5.74 26.53
CA ASN A 272 9.94 5.65 25.91
C ASN A 272 10.06 5.77 24.39
N LEU A 273 9.38 4.87 23.68
CA LEU A 273 9.29 4.86 22.24
C LEU A 273 7.82 4.97 21.83
N SER A 274 7.48 6.00 21.07
CA SER A 274 6.18 6.15 20.44
C SER A 274 6.28 5.70 18.99
N VAL A 275 5.38 4.80 18.57
CA VAL A 275 5.29 4.30 17.19
C VAL A 275 3.88 4.55 16.70
N ARG A 276 3.77 5.26 15.58
CA ARG A 276 2.49 5.53 14.90
C ARG A 276 2.49 4.92 13.51
N VAL A 277 1.50 4.09 13.22
CA VAL A 277 1.26 3.61 11.86
C VAL A 277 0.59 4.72 11.04
N LEU A 278 1.15 5.01 9.86
CA LEU A 278 0.75 6.16 9.06
C LEU A 278 -0.28 5.83 7.98
N ASN A 279 -0.43 4.57 7.63
CA ASN A 279 -1.32 4.15 6.55
C ASN A 279 -2.08 2.85 6.86
N PRO A 280 -3.28 2.67 6.28
CA PRO A 280 -4.11 1.49 6.51
C PRO A 280 -3.40 0.17 6.21
N GLU A 281 -2.47 0.13 5.26
CA GLU A 281 -1.72 -1.08 4.87
C GLU A 281 -0.64 -1.47 5.87
N ALA A 282 -0.41 -0.66 6.91
CA ALA A 282 0.66 -0.85 7.89
C ALA A 282 2.01 -1.09 7.20
N SER A 283 2.34 -0.22 6.26
CA SER A 283 3.61 -0.25 5.51
C SER A 283 4.48 0.98 5.74
N ARG A 284 3.98 1.99 6.49
CA ARG A 284 4.72 3.17 6.91
C ARG A 284 4.49 3.45 8.40
N LEU A 285 5.56 3.85 9.08
CA LEU A 285 5.58 4.23 10.48
C LEU A 285 6.22 5.60 10.66
N GLU A 286 5.77 6.29 11.70
CA GLU A 286 6.50 7.35 12.36
C GLU A 286 6.98 6.80 13.71
N ILE A 287 8.29 6.94 14.00
CA ILE A 287 8.85 6.64 15.32
C ILE A 287 9.27 7.94 16.01
N LYS A 288 9.00 8.04 17.30
CA LYS A 288 9.28 9.21 18.13
C LYS A 288 9.90 8.78 19.46
N PHE A 289 11.04 9.36 19.81
CA PHE A 289 11.73 9.12 21.07
C PHE A 289 12.60 10.33 21.45
N LEU A 290 13.16 10.31 22.66
CA LEU A 290 14.09 11.35 23.12
C LEU A 290 15.54 10.97 22.76
N GLN A 291 16.27 11.91 22.17
CA GLN A 291 17.69 11.83 21.87
C GLN A 291 18.34 13.12 22.39
N ASN A 292 19.32 13.01 23.30
CA ASN A 292 19.97 14.16 23.94
C ASN A 292 18.96 15.19 24.50
N ASP A 293 17.94 14.69 25.22
CA ASP A 293 16.82 15.46 25.78
C ASP A 293 15.94 16.20 24.75
N GLN A 294 16.14 15.95 23.46
CA GLN A 294 15.31 16.49 22.38
C GLN A 294 14.44 15.38 21.79
N GLN A 295 13.17 15.70 21.56
CA GLN A 295 12.29 14.77 20.85
C GLN A 295 12.66 14.75 19.37
N VAL A 296 13.01 13.56 18.87
CA VAL A 296 13.31 13.32 17.47
C VAL A 296 12.22 12.46 16.85
N THR A 297 12.03 12.62 15.54
CA THR A 297 11.01 11.90 14.76
C THR A 297 11.65 11.36 13.49
N PHE A 298 11.40 10.10 13.18
CA PHE A 298 11.87 9.48 11.93
C PHE A 298 10.75 8.71 11.24
N LEU A 299 10.81 8.70 9.91
CA LEU A 299 9.86 7.99 9.07
C LEU A 299 10.48 6.70 8.56
N TYR A 300 9.72 5.62 8.69
CA TYR A 300 10.14 4.28 8.36
C TYR A 300 9.09 3.58 7.50
N ALA A 301 9.52 2.63 6.68
CA ALA A 301 8.65 1.89 5.80
C ALA A 301 9.10 0.44 5.59
N ARG A 302 8.14 -0.40 5.20
CA ARG A 302 8.40 -1.76 4.74
C ARG A 302 8.80 -1.74 3.26
N LEU A 303 9.79 -2.56 2.93
CA LEU A 303 10.15 -2.84 1.54
C LEU A 303 9.27 -3.98 1.00
N ASN A 304 8.99 -3.95 -0.31
CA ASN A 304 8.15 -4.95 -0.98
C ASN A 304 8.84 -6.31 -1.21
N GLN A 305 10.16 -6.38 -1.01
CA GLN A 305 10.98 -7.60 -1.08
C GLN A 305 12.13 -7.45 -0.08
N ASN A 306 12.93 -8.51 0.09
CA ASN A 306 14.09 -8.47 0.98
C ASN A 306 15.10 -7.40 0.52
N ILE A 307 15.65 -6.63 1.46
CA ILE A 307 16.66 -5.61 1.14
C ILE A 307 17.91 -6.20 0.46
N GLY A 308 18.29 -7.42 0.82
CA GLY A 308 19.39 -8.15 0.20
C GLY A 308 19.15 -8.44 -1.28
N ASP A 309 17.89 -8.66 -1.70
CA ASP A 309 17.55 -8.88 -3.10
C ASP A 309 17.74 -7.59 -3.92
N TYR A 310 17.35 -6.44 -3.36
CA TYR A 310 17.62 -5.14 -3.99
C TYR A 310 19.13 -4.88 -4.14
N ILE A 311 19.90 -5.16 -3.10
CA ILE A 311 21.36 -5.00 -3.10
C ILE A 311 22.01 -5.91 -4.15
N ALA A 312 21.59 -7.18 -4.21
CA ALA A 312 22.10 -8.15 -5.17
C ALA A 312 21.77 -7.74 -6.62
N GLN A 313 20.53 -7.31 -6.87
CA GLN A 313 20.09 -6.84 -8.20
C GLN A 313 20.89 -5.60 -8.65
N GLU A 314 21.08 -4.62 -7.77
CA GLU A 314 21.87 -3.42 -8.09
C GLU A 314 23.36 -3.75 -8.30
N THR A 315 23.92 -4.64 -7.47
CA THR A 315 25.32 -5.09 -7.61
C THR A 315 25.54 -5.82 -8.94
N ALA A 316 24.62 -6.71 -9.31
CA ALA A 316 24.66 -7.42 -10.60
C ALA A 316 24.53 -6.45 -11.77
N SER A 317 23.64 -5.45 -11.68
CA SER A 317 23.49 -4.40 -12.69
C SER A 317 24.77 -3.58 -12.90
N ARG A 318 25.48 -3.23 -11.81
CA ARG A 318 26.78 -2.53 -11.90
C ARG A 318 27.87 -3.41 -12.52
N LEU A 319 27.89 -4.69 -12.17
CA LEU A 319 28.84 -5.65 -12.75
C LEU A 319 28.59 -5.87 -14.24
N ASP A 320 27.33 -5.93 -14.68
CA ASP A 320 26.97 -6.06 -16.09
C ASP A 320 27.44 -4.86 -16.93
N LYS A 321 27.29 -3.63 -16.40
CA LYS A 321 27.84 -2.42 -17.04
C LYS A 321 29.35 -2.47 -17.18
N LEU A 322 30.06 -2.94 -16.15
CA LEU A 322 31.51 -3.12 -16.19
C LEU A 322 31.91 -4.17 -17.22
N ASN A 323 31.25 -5.33 -17.20
CA ASN A 323 31.51 -6.41 -18.15
C ASN A 323 31.24 -5.98 -19.60
N THR A 324 30.19 -5.20 -19.83
CA THR A 324 29.89 -4.61 -21.14
C THR A 324 31.05 -3.74 -21.60
N LEU A 325 31.53 -2.81 -20.76
CA LEU A 325 32.70 -1.98 -21.08
C LEU A 325 33.94 -2.83 -21.39
N LEU A 326 34.25 -3.83 -20.56
CA LEU A 326 35.41 -4.70 -20.73
C LEU A 326 35.33 -5.59 -21.97
N SER A 327 34.13 -6.00 -22.37
CA SER A 327 33.90 -6.85 -23.56
C SER A 327 34.21 -6.13 -24.87
N LEU A 328 34.14 -4.80 -24.89
CA LEU A 328 34.46 -3.98 -26.05
C LEU A 328 35.98 -3.75 -26.22
N GLY A 329 36.75 -3.91 -25.13
CA GLY A 329 38.20 -3.82 -25.14
C GLY A 329 38.75 -3.28 -23.82
N LYS A 330 39.94 -3.77 -23.43
CA LYS A 330 40.61 -3.34 -22.19
C LYS A 330 41.57 -2.16 -22.39
N THR A 331 41.88 -1.83 -23.63
CA THR A 331 42.76 -0.70 -23.95
C THR A 331 41.97 0.32 -24.75
N LEU A 332 41.86 1.54 -24.24
CA LEU A 332 41.26 2.67 -24.94
C LEU A 332 42.34 3.68 -25.29
N VAL A 333 42.37 4.16 -26.53
CA VAL A 333 43.40 5.09 -27.01
C VAL A 333 42.77 6.31 -27.67
N SER A 334 43.30 7.47 -27.34
CA SER A 334 43.02 8.74 -28.00
C SER A 334 44.32 9.46 -28.29
N PRO A 335 44.54 9.94 -29.54
CA PRO A 335 45.69 10.79 -29.84
C PRO A 335 45.74 12.07 -29.00
N THR A 336 44.58 12.56 -28.55
CA THR A 336 44.45 13.81 -27.79
C THR A 336 44.41 13.57 -26.28
N TRP A 337 43.73 12.50 -25.85
CA TRP A 337 43.42 12.28 -24.44
C TRP A 337 44.24 11.16 -23.79
N GLY A 338 45.13 10.50 -24.54
CA GLY A 338 46.01 9.47 -24.02
C GLY A 338 45.42 8.07 -24.05
N ARG A 339 45.97 7.17 -23.23
CA ARG A 339 45.66 5.74 -23.19
C ARG A 339 45.15 5.32 -21.82
N ILE A 340 44.01 4.63 -21.80
CA ILE A 340 43.42 3.99 -20.62
C ILE A 340 43.57 2.48 -20.75
N GLU A 341 44.17 1.84 -19.75
CA GLU A 341 44.24 0.38 -19.61
C GLU A 341 43.34 -0.05 -18.45
N LEU A 342 42.35 -0.91 -18.73
CA LEU A 342 41.35 -1.41 -17.80
C LEU A 342 41.71 -2.81 -17.28
N ASN A 343 41.55 -3.00 -15.97
CA ASN A 343 41.61 -4.29 -15.31
C ASN A 343 40.20 -4.90 -15.15
N GLN A 344 40.14 -6.19 -14.79
CA GLN A 344 38.87 -6.91 -14.66
C GLN A 344 37.97 -6.36 -13.54
N ASP A 345 38.56 -5.78 -12.50
CA ASP A 345 37.85 -5.20 -11.36
C ASP A 345 37.36 -3.76 -11.62
N GLY A 346 37.63 -3.20 -12.80
CA GLY A 346 37.31 -1.81 -13.15
C GLY A 346 38.36 -0.79 -12.68
N SER A 347 39.46 -1.24 -12.06
CA SER A 347 40.62 -0.38 -11.87
C SER A 347 41.28 -0.07 -13.21
N PHE A 348 41.94 1.07 -13.32
CA PHE A 348 42.57 1.51 -14.55
C PHE A 348 43.87 2.28 -14.35
N THR A 349 44.69 2.32 -15.40
CA THR A 349 45.80 3.26 -15.54
C THR A 349 45.58 4.13 -16.77
N TRP A 350 45.66 5.44 -16.61
CA TRP A 350 45.56 6.44 -17.65
C TRP A 350 46.93 7.10 -17.83
N THR A 351 47.47 7.04 -19.05
CA THR A 351 48.73 7.70 -19.45
C THR A 351 48.45 8.69 -20.58
N GLY A 352 49.28 9.72 -20.75
CA GLY A 352 49.11 10.70 -21.83
C GLY A 352 47.93 11.67 -21.65
N PHE A 353 47.40 11.82 -20.43
CA PHE A 353 46.23 12.65 -20.13
C PHE A 353 46.57 14.11 -19.78
N GLN A 354 47.82 14.56 -20.01
CA GLN A 354 48.29 15.89 -19.62
C GLN A 354 47.49 17.02 -20.29
N ALA A 355 46.85 16.76 -21.44
CA ALA A 355 45.93 17.71 -22.09
C ALA A 355 44.70 18.05 -21.23
N LEU A 356 44.37 17.23 -20.24
CA LEU A 356 43.26 17.45 -19.29
C LEU A 356 43.70 18.20 -18.03
N GLN A 357 45.02 18.42 -17.84
CA GLN A 357 45.61 19.03 -16.65
C GLN A 357 46.12 20.46 -16.92
N PRO A 358 46.23 21.31 -15.88
CA PRO A 358 46.82 22.64 -16.03
C PRO A 358 48.27 22.59 -16.54
N PRO A 359 48.69 23.56 -17.38
CA PRO A 359 47.93 24.70 -17.87
C PRO A 359 47.09 24.42 -19.13
N LEU A 360 47.19 23.23 -19.72
CA LEU A 360 46.56 22.89 -21.02
C LEU A 360 45.05 22.64 -20.89
N GLY A 361 44.64 22.06 -19.76
CA GLY A 361 43.25 21.81 -19.42
C GLY A 361 42.94 22.10 -17.96
N VAL A 362 41.66 22.05 -17.61
CA VAL A 362 41.16 22.35 -16.24
C VAL A 362 40.27 21.25 -15.69
N LEU A 363 40.14 20.13 -16.40
CA LEU A 363 39.29 19.02 -15.97
C LEU A 363 39.92 18.26 -14.80
N PHE A 364 41.24 18.02 -14.86
CA PHE A 364 41.98 17.23 -13.88
C PHE A 364 43.01 18.07 -13.12
N PRO A 365 43.13 17.90 -11.80
CA PRO A 365 44.23 18.44 -11.03
C PRO A 365 45.61 17.98 -11.55
N ALA A 366 46.65 18.77 -11.30
CA ALA A 366 48.01 18.46 -11.78
C ALA A 366 48.68 17.27 -11.05
N ASP A 367 48.19 16.92 -9.86
CA ASP A 367 48.76 15.93 -8.94
C ASP A 367 48.11 14.54 -9.05
N LEU A 368 47.36 14.27 -10.13
CA LEU A 368 46.82 12.94 -10.39
C LEU A 368 47.91 11.96 -10.85
N THR A 369 47.86 10.74 -10.32
CA THR A 369 48.83 9.67 -10.65
C THR A 369 48.48 8.90 -11.93
N GLY A 370 47.27 9.11 -12.47
CA GLY A 370 46.73 8.34 -13.59
C GLY A 370 46.15 6.98 -13.19
N LYS A 371 46.28 6.53 -11.94
CA LYS A 371 45.63 5.31 -11.46
C LYS A 371 44.25 5.61 -10.89
N GLY A 372 43.30 4.71 -11.09
CA GLY A 372 41.94 4.95 -10.65
C GLY A 372 40.99 3.76 -10.73
N GLN A 373 39.71 4.04 -10.51
CA GLN A 373 38.61 3.07 -10.51
C GLN A 373 37.41 3.64 -11.27
N ILE A 374 36.81 2.83 -12.14
CA ILE A 374 35.50 3.12 -12.74
C ILE A 374 34.40 2.60 -11.82
N LEU A 375 33.44 3.46 -11.52
CA LEU A 375 32.31 3.17 -10.64
C LEU A 375 31.00 3.49 -11.36
N PHE A 376 30.08 2.53 -11.35
CA PHE A 376 28.71 2.70 -11.87
C PHE A 376 27.73 3.00 -10.74
N ASP A 377 28.12 3.89 -9.83
CA ASP A 377 27.38 4.23 -8.61
C ASP A 377 26.53 5.50 -8.72
N TRP A 378 26.41 6.05 -9.94
CA TRP A 378 25.60 7.21 -10.24
C TRP A 378 24.47 6.87 -11.21
N PHE A 379 23.34 7.54 -11.03
CA PHE A 379 22.12 7.24 -11.78
C PHE A 379 21.71 8.40 -12.68
N LYS A 380 21.25 8.05 -13.88
CA LYS A 380 20.64 8.97 -14.83
C LYS A 380 19.22 9.32 -14.38
N ASP A 381 18.79 10.56 -14.63
CA ASP A 381 17.37 10.91 -14.46
C ASP A 381 16.49 10.29 -15.55
N GLN A 382 15.25 9.92 -15.22
CA GLN A 382 14.32 9.35 -16.19
C GLN A 382 13.95 10.35 -17.30
N GLN A 383 14.14 11.65 -17.06
CA GLN A 383 13.87 12.72 -18.02
C GLN A 383 14.96 12.90 -19.09
N PHE A 384 16.09 12.19 -19.00
CA PHE A 384 17.13 12.30 -20.02
C PHE A 384 16.78 11.47 -21.28
N VAL A 385 16.79 12.13 -22.43
CA VAL A 385 16.60 11.52 -23.75
C VAL A 385 17.95 11.03 -24.29
N GLY A 386 17.97 9.87 -24.97
CA GLY A 386 19.17 9.32 -25.63
C GLY A 386 19.84 8.14 -24.92
N ASP A 387 20.89 7.60 -25.52
CA ASP A 387 21.63 6.39 -25.12
C ASP A 387 22.70 6.61 -24.05
N TRP A 388 22.91 7.86 -23.63
CA TRP A 388 23.86 8.21 -22.58
C TRP A 388 23.60 7.49 -21.27
N GLN A 389 24.67 7.07 -20.62
CA GLN A 389 24.75 6.49 -19.28
C GLN A 389 25.66 7.35 -18.40
N VAL A 390 25.68 7.12 -17.08
CA VAL A 390 26.57 7.84 -16.15
C VAL A 390 27.58 6.88 -15.56
N MET A 391 28.85 7.30 -15.51
CA MET A 391 29.90 6.64 -14.73
C MET A 391 30.69 7.67 -13.93
N ARG A 392 31.30 7.23 -12.83
CA ARG A 392 32.25 8.01 -12.06
C ARG A 392 33.63 7.40 -12.23
N MET A 393 34.63 8.24 -12.45
CA MET A 393 36.03 7.83 -12.41
C MET A 393 36.66 8.44 -11.17
N SER A 394 37.15 7.59 -10.27
CA SER A 394 38.00 7.97 -9.13
C SER A 394 39.45 7.89 -9.57
N LEU A 395 40.25 8.93 -9.35
CA LEU A 395 41.67 8.98 -9.68
C LEU A 395 42.49 9.30 -8.42
N SER A 396 43.52 8.50 -8.18
CA SER A 396 44.40 8.68 -7.03
C SER A 396 45.33 9.87 -7.21
N ARG A 397 45.49 10.62 -6.12
CA ARG A 397 46.37 11.79 -6.03
C ARG A 397 47.71 11.40 -5.42
N SER A 398 48.77 12.12 -5.77
CA SER A 398 50.08 11.96 -5.14
C SER A 398 50.07 12.51 -3.71
N GLY A 399 50.98 12.02 -2.84
CA GLY A 399 51.18 12.60 -1.51
C GLY A 399 50.18 12.19 -0.43
N GLY A 400 49.30 11.21 -0.69
CA GLY A 400 48.32 10.72 0.29
C GLY A 400 47.05 11.56 0.38
N GLU A 401 46.84 12.50 -0.55
CA GLU A 401 45.62 13.28 -0.68
C GLU A 401 44.40 12.39 -1.05
N PRO A 402 43.17 12.77 -0.68
CA PRO A 402 41.96 12.05 -1.06
C PRO A 402 41.81 11.93 -2.58
N ASP A 403 41.33 10.78 -3.05
CA ASP A 403 41.07 10.56 -4.47
C ASP A 403 40.20 11.67 -5.09
N PHE A 404 40.55 12.08 -6.30
CA PHE A 404 39.73 12.98 -7.10
C PHE A 404 38.66 12.19 -7.84
N SER A 405 37.40 12.62 -7.76
CA SER A 405 36.29 12.01 -8.51
C SER A 405 35.81 12.92 -9.63
N GLN A 406 35.56 12.35 -10.81
CA GLN A 406 34.93 13.04 -11.94
C GLN A 406 33.76 12.22 -12.47
N LEU A 407 32.59 12.85 -12.61
CA LEU A 407 31.45 12.27 -13.28
C LEU A 407 31.56 12.42 -14.80
N PHE A 408 31.22 11.36 -15.53
CA PHE A 408 31.13 11.36 -16.97
C PHE A 408 29.76 10.83 -17.40
N LEU A 409 29.14 11.53 -18.33
CA LEU A 409 28.20 10.90 -19.23
C LEU A 409 29.00 10.09 -20.24
N TYR A 410 28.58 8.86 -20.49
CA TYR A 410 29.24 7.99 -21.46
C TYR A 410 28.26 7.32 -22.40
N ARG A 411 28.73 7.02 -23.60
CA ARG A 411 28.06 6.12 -24.54
C ARG A 411 29.08 5.41 -25.42
N PHE A 412 28.67 4.29 -25.97
CA PHE A 412 29.47 3.53 -26.93
C PHE A 412 29.13 4.01 -28.34
N LEU A 413 30.16 4.41 -29.09
CA LEU A 413 30.07 4.64 -30.53
C LEU A 413 30.79 3.50 -31.26
N LYS A 414 30.63 3.42 -32.58
CA LYS A 414 31.29 2.41 -33.40
C LYS A 414 32.82 2.44 -33.19
N GLY A 415 33.32 1.46 -32.44
CA GLY A 415 34.76 1.29 -32.16
C GLY A 415 35.33 2.13 -31.01
N GLY A 416 34.52 2.83 -30.20
CA GLY A 416 35.06 3.66 -29.12
C GLY A 416 34.07 4.08 -28.04
N LEU A 417 34.63 4.64 -26.97
CA LEU A 417 33.93 5.22 -25.84
C LEU A 417 33.96 6.75 -25.97
N GLN A 418 32.77 7.35 -25.94
CA GLN A 418 32.64 8.80 -25.80
C GLN A 418 32.35 9.15 -24.34
N LEU A 419 33.14 10.06 -23.76
CA LEU A 419 32.97 10.58 -22.41
C LEU A 419 32.74 12.11 -22.47
N LEU A 420 31.75 12.57 -21.73
CA LEU A 420 31.44 13.97 -21.54
C LEU A 420 31.49 14.28 -20.03
N PRO A 421 32.45 15.08 -19.54
CA PRO A 421 32.56 15.40 -18.14
C PRO A 421 31.37 16.26 -17.70
N VAL A 422 30.91 16.00 -16.49
CA VAL A 422 29.81 16.74 -15.86
C VAL A 422 30.32 17.33 -14.56
N SER A 423 29.94 18.56 -14.23
CA SER A 423 30.33 19.14 -12.94
C SER A 423 29.79 18.28 -11.80
N ASN A 424 30.62 18.06 -10.78
CA ASN A 424 30.20 17.36 -9.57
C ASN A 424 29.22 18.19 -8.71
N ALA A 425 28.95 19.44 -9.10
CA ALA A 425 27.98 20.32 -8.48
C ALA A 425 26.58 20.00 -9.02
N ASP A 426 25.82 19.20 -8.27
CA ASP A 426 24.40 18.86 -8.44
C ASP A 426 23.98 17.89 -9.56
N VAL A 427 23.07 16.99 -9.18
CA VAL A 427 22.28 16.14 -10.09
C VAL A 427 21.54 16.99 -11.14
N ASP A 428 21.17 18.23 -10.78
CA ASP A 428 20.55 19.20 -11.69
C ASP A 428 21.55 19.80 -12.71
N ALA A 429 22.86 19.81 -12.43
CA ALA A 429 23.84 20.21 -13.44
C ALA A 429 24.04 19.14 -14.52
N VAL A 430 23.83 17.85 -14.19
CA VAL A 430 23.71 16.81 -15.22
C VAL A 430 22.55 17.16 -16.16
N LYS A 431 21.40 17.60 -15.62
CA LYS A 431 20.22 17.99 -16.42
C LYS A 431 20.54 19.17 -17.36
N GLN A 432 21.22 20.20 -16.86
CA GLN A 432 21.59 21.36 -17.70
C GLN A 432 22.67 21.06 -18.73
N THR A 433 23.59 20.14 -18.46
CA THR A 433 24.71 19.78 -19.36
C THR A 433 24.23 19.03 -20.61
N VAL A 434 23.14 18.27 -20.54
CA VAL A 434 22.58 17.58 -21.72
C VAL A 434 21.60 18.46 -22.51
N LEU A 435 20.86 19.34 -21.83
CA LEU A 435 19.95 20.29 -22.49
C LEU A 435 20.71 21.38 -23.27
N ARG A 436 21.99 21.59 -22.95
CA ARG A 436 22.91 22.43 -23.70
C ARG A 436 24.01 21.53 -24.28
N GLU A 437 23.82 21.01 -25.49
CA GLU A 437 24.89 20.28 -26.24
C GLU A 437 26.18 21.10 -26.46
N SER A 438 26.24 22.32 -25.98
CA SER A 438 27.35 23.24 -26.17
C SER A 438 27.55 24.01 -24.87
N HIS A 439 28.77 23.98 -24.32
CA HIS A 439 29.49 25.08 -23.63
C HIS A 439 30.53 24.58 -22.60
N LEU A 440 30.62 23.27 -22.31
CA LEU A 440 31.74 22.70 -21.53
C LEU A 440 32.72 21.96 -22.47
N GLY A 441 33.91 22.55 -22.66
CA GLY A 441 34.82 22.32 -23.78
C GLY A 441 35.58 20.99 -23.87
N TYR A 442 35.10 19.89 -23.29
CA TYR A 442 35.78 18.59 -23.35
C TYR A 442 34.82 17.47 -23.76
N THR A 443 34.85 17.07 -25.04
CA THR A 443 34.29 15.78 -25.46
C THR A 443 35.46 14.82 -25.69
N LEU A 444 35.53 13.78 -24.88
CA LEU A 444 36.62 12.80 -24.95
C LEU A 444 36.15 11.61 -25.77
N PHE A 445 36.88 11.29 -26.84
CA PHE A 445 36.67 10.08 -27.60
C PHE A 445 37.91 9.21 -27.53
N LEU A 446 37.75 7.96 -27.09
CA LEU A 446 38.80 6.97 -27.04
C LEU A 446 38.37 5.72 -27.81
N SER A 447 39.20 5.26 -28.73
CA SER A 447 38.93 4.05 -29.52
C SER A 447 39.37 2.80 -28.76
N PHE A 448 38.59 1.73 -28.82
CA PHE A 448 39.01 0.44 -28.29
C PHE A 448 40.09 -0.14 -29.20
N GLN A 449 41.20 -0.60 -28.61
CA GLN A 449 42.16 -1.43 -29.31
C GLN A 449 41.77 -2.90 -29.13
N SER A 450 41.71 -3.59 -30.26
CA SER A 450 41.46 -5.04 -30.37
C SER A 450 42.57 -5.86 -29.74
#